data_AF-A0A2B7Z3W9-F1
#
_entry.id   AF-A0A2B7Z3W9-F1
#
_cell.length_a   1.000
_cell.length_b   1.000
_cell.length_c   1.000
_cell.angle_alpha   90.00
_cell.angle_beta   90.00
_cell.angle_gamma   90.00
#
_symmetry.space_group_name_H-M   'P 1'
#
loop_
_entity.id
_entity.type
_entity.pdbx_description
1 polymer ?
#
loop_
_entity_poly.entity_id
_entity_poly.type
_entity_poly.pdbx_seq_one_letter_code
_entity_poly.pdbx_strand_id
1 'polypeptide(L)'
;MFTKRYRIVALVLTLCVFFLINRQLQASSSSRSRLILDDPLGTEEEKPQQHPRPANNNNNNNNNHNKNNGEPFNWANVPQRYPISSTIPIPKTNPKSIPTIQHRFREESDEARRVRIARLEAVKSNFTHAWGGYKQHAWLKDEVAPLSGKAYSAFGGWAATLVDSLDTLWIMGLRDEFEEAVEAVNYIDFTHCSLKTINVFETTIRYLGGLLGAYDISGAKYPSLLNKATELGQMLYAAFDTPNRMPITRWDVKDAMVGEGQEEAGDTALVAELGSLTLEFTRLTQLTGDPKYFDAVQRVMDVFAEQQSKTKLPGLWPIAVNAKTLNFGAYGGFTIGGMVDSLYEYLPKQYLLLGGGSQQYRKMYQDALVAMKRNIFFRPMTKGGEDILLPGDVDSNGQTHVSLLETKPRAQHLSCFSGGMVGLAAKAFNTPTDMDTAAKLVEGCLWAYESSNMGFMPEIMHTVRCDDRDDCSWDEAEWLRQVDEAYSSTSAASSAIEKAKIHNLSPGVTKIDDPKYGLRPEAIESIFLLYRLTGNPALPHRAWAIFQNTIKYTITDIGHAELQDCTDTRMEKMDRMESFWLAETLKYFYLMFEEPGVVSLDEFVLNTEAHPLRWRGVVED
;
A
#
# COMPACT_ATOMS: atom_id res chain seq x y z
N MET A 1 -27.77 30.49 51.73
CA MET A 1 -26.86 31.17 50.78
C MET A 1 -25.52 30.46 50.56
N PHE A 2 -25.16 29.43 51.36
CA PHE A 2 -23.85 28.76 51.26
C PHE A 2 -23.78 27.56 50.29
N THR A 3 -24.90 27.03 49.78
CA THR A 3 -24.92 25.81 48.95
C THR A 3 -24.85 26.06 47.43
N LYS A 4 -25.16 27.27 46.94
CA LYS A 4 -25.03 27.61 45.51
C LYS A 4 -23.60 27.91 45.08
N ARG A 5 -22.76 28.47 45.97
CA ARG A 5 -21.36 28.81 45.66
C ARG A 5 -20.47 27.57 45.49
N TYR A 6 -20.67 26.51 46.28
CA TYR A 6 -19.91 25.27 46.14
C TYR A 6 -20.26 24.47 44.87
N ARG A 7 -21.52 24.53 44.42
CA ARG A 7 -21.92 23.89 43.15
C ARG A 7 -21.31 24.58 41.93
N ILE A 8 -21.19 25.91 41.94
CA ILE A 8 -20.55 26.66 40.85
C ILE A 8 -19.04 26.41 40.84
N VAL A 9 -18.39 26.39 42.01
CA VAL A 9 -16.94 26.10 42.13
C VAL A 9 -16.62 24.66 41.70
N ALA A 10 -17.45 23.68 42.07
CA ALA A 10 -17.29 22.30 41.61
C ALA A 10 -17.49 22.16 40.10
N LEU A 11 -18.47 22.85 39.50
CA LEU A 11 -18.72 22.81 38.06
C LEU A 11 -17.61 23.47 37.24
N VAL A 12 -17.05 24.58 37.75
CA VAL A 12 -15.89 25.26 37.16
C VAL A 12 -14.62 24.41 37.29
N LEU A 13 -14.38 23.76 38.44
CA LEU A 13 -13.25 22.83 38.59
C LEU A 13 -13.37 21.60 37.68
N THR A 14 -14.57 21.06 37.51
CA THR A 14 -14.81 19.91 36.62
C THR A 14 -14.60 20.29 35.15
N LEU A 15 -15.06 21.49 34.74
CA LEU A 15 -14.81 22.03 33.40
C LEU A 15 -13.33 22.34 33.17
N CYS A 16 -12.60 22.87 34.16
CA CYS A 16 -11.16 23.13 34.05
C CYS A 16 -10.35 21.82 33.95
N VAL A 17 -10.71 20.77 34.68
CA VAL A 17 -10.08 19.45 34.58
C VAL A 17 -10.39 18.80 33.23
N PHE A 18 -11.63 18.93 32.72
CA PHE A 18 -12.00 18.44 31.39
C PHE A 18 -11.25 19.20 30.28
N PHE A 19 -11.07 20.51 30.42
CA PHE A 19 -10.28 21.32 29.49
C PHE A 19 -8.79 20.97 29.54
N LEU A 20 -8.23 20.68 30.72
CA LEU A 20 -6.83 20.27 30.88
C LEU A 20 -6.57 18.86 30.31
N ILE A 21 -7.51 17.93 30.48
CA ILE A 21 -7.44 16.58 29.90
C ILE A 21 -7.59 16.63 28.37
N ASN A 22 -8.53 17.43 27.83
CA ASN A 22 -8.66 17.63 26.39
C ASN A 22 -7.43 18.32 25.79
N ARG A 23 -6.80 19.25 26.53
CA ARG A 23 -5.57 19.90 26.09
C ARG A 23 -4.35 18.96 26.14
N GLN A 24 -4.31 18.01 27.07
CA GLN A 24 -3.30 16.93 27.08
C GLN A 24 -3.53 15.90 25.96
N LEU A 25 -4.78 15.58 25.61
CA LEU A 25 -5.11 14.71 24.49
C LEU A 25 -4.86 15.38 23.12
N GLN A 26 -5.06 16.70 23.01
CA GLN A 26 -4.65 17.48 21.83
C GLN A 26 -3.14 17.72 21.77
N ALA A 27 -2.45 17.79 22.92
CA ALA A 27 -0.98 17.84 22.97
C ALA A 27 -0.33 16.48 22.66
N SER A 28 -1.03 15.34 22.85
CA SER A 28 -0.55 14.02 22.42
C SER A 28 -0.84 13.72 20.95
N SER A 29 -1.86 14.34 20.34
CA SER A 29 -2.10 14.26 18.90
C SER A 29 -1.22 15.22 18.09
N SER A 30 -0.84 16.37 18.64
CA SER A 30 0.08 17.34 18.00
C SER A 30 1.57 17.06 18.24
N SER A 31 1.91 16.15 19.16
CA SER A 31 3.30 15.73 19.43
C SER A 31 3.80 14.56 18.56
N ARG A 32 2.97 14.00 17.68
CA ARG A 32 3.41 13.01 16.67
C ARG A 32 4.00 13.63 15.39
N SER A 33 4.14 14.95 15.32
CA SER A 33 4.69 15.66 14.14
C SER A 33 5.92 16.53 14.44
N ARG A 34 6.59 16.36 15.59
CA ARG A 34 7.88 17.03 15.88
C ARG A 34 8.80 16.18 16.73
N LEU A 35 9.75 15.50 16.08
CA LEU A 35 11.03 14.95 16.58
C LEU A 35 11.71 14.47 15.26
N ILE A 36 12.83 14.96 14.72
CA ILE A 36 13.92 15.81 15.18
C ILE A 36 14.41 16.58 13.93
N LEU A 37 14.39 17.92 13.98
CA LEU A 37 15.18 18.80 13.12
C LEU A 37 15.82 19.86 14.04
N ASP A 38 17.09 20.13 13.76
CA ASP A 38 18.00 21.12 14.33
C ASP A 38 18.83 20.72 15.58
N ASP A 39 20.11 20.46 15.34
CA ASP A 39 21.21 21.14 16.06
C ASP A 39 22.38 21.39 15.06
N PRO A 40 23.21 22.44 15.24
CA PRO A 40 23.90 23.12 14.16
C PRO A 40 25.32 22.59 13.87
N LEU A 41 25.71 22.73 12.60
CA LEU A 41 27.04 23.04 12.09
C LEU A 41 28.23 22.70 13.00
N GLY A 42 28.81 21.51 12.80
CA GLY A 42 30.21 21.21 13.07
C GLY A 42 30.90 20.87 11.76
N THR A 43 31.70 21.80 11.24
CA THR A 43 32.59 21.58 10.10
C THR A 43 33.78 20.72 10.52
N GLU A 44 33.91 19.52 9.98
CA GLU A 44 35.22 18.88 9.81
C GLU A 44 35.32 18.31 8.39
N GLU A 45 36.28 18.85 7.64
CA GLU A 45 36.71 18.36 6.34
C GLU A 45 37.41 17.00 6.52
N GLU A 46 36.83 15.91 6.00
CA GLU A 46 37.58 14.66 5.80
C GLU A 46 38.12 14.57 4.38
N LYS A 47 39.45 14.70 4.27
CA LYS A 47 40.26 14.35 3.09
C LYS A 47 40.39 12.82 2.97
N PRO A 48 40.58 12.30 1.74
CA PRO A 48 40.54 10.86 1.47
C PRO A 48 41.81 10.17 1.98
N GLN A 49 41.67 9.11 2.78
CA GLN A 49 42.79 8.25 3.16
C GLN A 49 42.67 6.83 2.60
N GLN A 50 43.77 6.43 1.96
CA GLN A 50 44.05 5.14 1.35
C GLN A 50 44.17 4.01 2.39
N HIS A 51 43.78 2.81 1.97
CA HIS A 51 44.01 1.55 2.67
C HIS A 51 45.48 1.30 3.04
N PRO A 52 45.72 0.70 4.22
CA PRO A 52 46.79 -0.29 4.36
C PRO A 52 46.30 -1.63 4.93
N ARG A 53 46.99 -2.69 4.48
CA ARG A 53 46.84 -4.11 4.84
C ARG A 53 47.12 -4.40 6.33
N PRO A 54 46.61 -5.52 6.90
CA PRO A 54 46.63 -5.75 8.34
C PRO A 54 47.97 -6.29 8.84
N ALA A 55 48.38 -5.82 10.03
CA ALA A 55 49.48 -6.37 10.80
C ALA A 55 48.96 -7.39 11.82
N ASN A 56 49.68 -8.51 11.90
CA ASN A 56 49.45 -9.67 12.73
C ASN A 56 49.74 -9.36 14.20
N ASN A 57 48.85 -9.69 15.14
CA ASN A 57 49.23 -9.81 16.55
C ASN A 57 48.36 -10.83 17.29
N ASN A 58 49.03 -11.91 17.71
CA ASN A 58 48.53 -12.92 18.63
C ASN A 58 48.40 -12.34 20.05
N ASN A 59 47.26 -12.55 20.70
CA ASN A 59 47.23 -12.81 22.14
C ASN A 59 45.96 -13.57 22.54
N ASN A 60 46.18 -14.73 23.14
CA ASN A 60 45.17 -15.60 23.74
C ASN A 60 44.60 -14.99 25.02
N ASN A 61 43.27 -14.99 25.16
CA ASN A 61 42.63 -15.21 26.45
C ASN A 61 41.24 -15.83 26.27
N ASN A 62 41.01 -16.90 27.03
CA ASN A 62 39.84 -17.78 27.01
C ASN A 62 38.58 -17.06 27.47
N ASN A 63 37.53 -17.10 26.66
CA ASN A 63 36.15 -17.15 27.11
C ASN A 63 35.34 -18.01 26.13
N ASN A 64 34.67 -19.03 26.67
CA ASN A 64 33.86 -20.01 25.96
C ASN A 64 32.54 -19.37 25.50
N HIS A 65 32.54 -18.78 24.32
CA HIS A 65 31.35 -18.62 23.48
C HIS A 65 31.61 -19.35 22.17
N ASN A 66 30.61 -20.11 21.70
CA ASN A 66 30.62 -20.82 20.44
C ASN A 66 31.20 -19.95 19.32
N LYS A 67 32.47 -20.20 18.97
CA LYS A 67 33.07 -19.74 17.74
C LYS A 67 32.45 -20.57 16.61
N ASN A 68 31.42 -20.02 15.96
CA ASN A 68 31.12 -20.43 14.60
C ASN A 68 32.29 -19.98 13.72
N ASN A 69 32.84 -20.93 12.98
CA ASN A 69 34.06 -20.82 12.18
C ASN A 69 33.90 -19.89 10.97
N GLY A 70 33.88 -18.57 11.10
CA GLY A 70 33.97 -17.65 9.95
C GLY A 70 32.98 -17.85 8.79
N GLU A 71 31.94 -18.66 8.97
CA GLU A 71 30.90 -18.91 8.00
C GLU A 71 29.92 -17.72 8.03
N PRO A 72 29.50 -17.20 6.86
CA PRO A 72 28.47 -16.16 6.78
C PRO A 72 27.22 -16.61 7.54
N PHE A 73 26.58 -15.67 8.25
CA PHE A 73 25.33 -15.95 8.95
C PHE A 73 24.27 -16.46 7.97
N ASN A 74 23.48 -17.45 8.39
CA ASN A 74 22.46 -18.08 7.55
C ASN A 74 21.11 -18.09 8.29
N TRP A 75 20.14 -17.36 7.73
CA TRP A 75 18.78 -17.27 8.26
C TRP A 75 18.06 -18.62 8.39
N ALA A 76 18.40 -19.61 7.54
CA ALA A 76 17.86 -20.97 7.65
C ALA A 76 18.21 -21.66 8.99
N ASN A 77 19.28 -21.23 9.65
CA ASN A 77 19.81 -21.87 10.86
C ASN A 77 19.36 -21.18 12.15
N VAL A 78 18.54 -20.13 12.08
CA VAL A 78 18.02 -19.45 13.27
C VAL A 78 17.17 -20.43 14.09
N PRO A 79 17.53 -20.71 15.36
CA PRO A 79 16.76 -21.64 16.19
C PRO A 79 15.35 -21.13 16.45
N GLN A 80 14.34 -21.98 16.25
CA GLN A 80 12.95 -21.66 16.58
C GLN A 80 12.63 -21.99 18.04
N ARG A 81 12.07 -21.03 18.77
CA ARG A 81 11.55 -21.16 20.13
C ARG A 81 10.20 -21.85 20.14
N TYR A 82 9.38 -21.63 19.12
CA TYR A 82 8.02 -22.18 18.97
C TYR A 82 7.89 -22.97 17.66
N PRO A 83 8.62 -24.09 17.50
CA PRO A 83 8.62 -24.87 16.28
C PRO A 83 7.24 -25.48 15.99
N ILE A 84 6.85 -25.48 14.72
CA ILE A 84 5.62 -26.15 14.26
C ILE A 84 5.82 -27.67 14.22
N SER A 85 4.76 -28.42 14.54
CA SER A 85 4.77 -29.90 14.49
C SER A 85 4.38 -30.47 13.13
N SER A 86 3.71 -29.68 12.29
CA SER A 86 3.25 -30.04 10.95
C SER A 86 2.98 -28.79 10.11
N THR A 87 2.99 -28.92 8.79
CA THR A 87 2.71 -27.84 7.85
C THR A 87 1.37 -28.03 7.13
N ILE A 88 0.67 -26.94 6.89
CA ILE A 88 -0.49 -26.88 5.99
C ILE A 88 0.04 -26.86 4.55
N PRO A 89 -0.29 -27.86 3.71
CA PRO A 89 0.17 -27.88 2.33
C PRO A 89 -0.64 -26.92 1.45
N ILE A 90 -0.05 -26.45 0.34
CA ILE A 90 -0.78 -25.73 -0.69
C ILE A 90 -1.97 -26.58 -1.16
N PRO A 91 -3.20 -26.02 -1.24
CA PRO A 91 -4.35 -26.75 -1.74
C PRO A 91 -4.18 -27.16 -3.19
N LYS A 92 -4.86 -28.23 -3.60
CA LYS A 92 -4.83 -28.69 -4.99
C LYS A 92 -5.37 -27.60 -5.92
N THR A 93 -4.54 -27.14 -6.86
CA THR A 93 -4.89 -26.09 -7.81
C THR A 93 -5.86 -26.61 -8.89
N ASN A 94 -6.74 -25.73 -9.38
CA ASN A 94 -7.60 -25.97 -10.54
C ASN A 94 -7.79 -24.69 -11.38
N PRO A 95 -6.75 -24.18 -12.06
CA PRO A 95 -6.85 -22.90 -12.79
C PRO A 95 -7.94 -22.85 -13.87
N LYS A 96 -8.44 -24.01 -14.32
CA LYS A 96 -9.55 -24.14 -15.27
C LYS A 96 -10.91 -23.76 -14.68
N SER A 97 -11.05 -23.75 -13.35
CA SER A 97 -12.28 -23.26 -12.72
C SER A 97 -12.39 -21.74 -12.68
N ILE A 98 -11.28 -21.04 -12.93
CA ILE A 98 -11.25 -19.58 -12.95
C ILE A 98 -11.56 -19.12 -14.39
N PRO A 99 -12.59 -18.28 -14.58
CA PRO A 99 -12.90 -17.71 -15.89
C PRO A 99 -11.72 -16.93 -16.49
N THR A 100 -11.81 -16.62 -17.79
CA THR A 100 -10.91 -15.64 -18.39
C THR A 100 -11.06 -14.29 -17.67
N ILE A 101 -9.95 -13.76 -17.18
CA ILE A 101 -9.92 -12.50 -16.44
C ILE A 101 -9.81 -11.34 -17.43
N GLN A 102 -8.85 -11.42 -18.35
CA GLN A 102 -8.55 -10.32 -19.24
C GLN A 102 -9.58 -10.21 -20.38
N HIS A 103 -9.90 -8.98 -20.76
CA HIS A 103 -10.66 -8.68 -21.96
C HIS A 103 -9.91 -9.14 -23.21
N ARG A 104 -10.64 -9.65 -24.20
CA ARG A 104 -10.08 -9.99 -25.52
C ARG A 104 -10.08 -8.76 -26.41
N PHE A 105 -8.94 -8.07 -26.44
CA PHE A 105 -8.73 -6.89 -27.27
C PHE A 105 -8.75 -7.25 -28.76
N ARG A 106 -9.29 -6.34 -29.57
CA ARG A 106 -9.23 -6.43 -31.04
C ARG A 106 -7.90 -5.88 -31.53
N GLU A 107 -7.56 -6.22 -32.77
CA GLU A 107 -6.45 -5.59 -33.48
C GLU A 107 -6.68 -4.06 -33.54
N GLU A 108 -5.65 -3.32 -33.16
CA GLU A 108 -5.68 -1.86 -33.16
C GLU A 108 -5.43 -1.31 -34.57
N SER A 109 -5.96 -0.11 -34.87
CA SER A 109 -5.61 0.59 -36.11
C SER A 109 -4.19 1.16 -36.04
N ASP A 110 -3.57 1.40 -37.20
CA ASP A 110 -2.25 2.04 -37.27
C ASP A 110 -2.21 3.39 -36.54
N GLU A 111 -3.29 4.17 -36.59
CA GLU A 111 -3.38 5.44 -35.87
C GLU A 111 -3.42 5.25 -34.35
N ALA A 112 -4.25 4.33 -33.86
CA ALA A 112 -4.32 4.01 -32.44
C ALA A 112 -2.97 3.49 -31.93
N ARG A 113 -2.31 2.62 -32.72
CA ARG A 113 -0.96 2.12 -32.45
C ARG A 113 0.06 3.24 -32.33
N ARG A 114 0.06 4.20 -33.26
CA ARG A 114 0.98 5.36 -33.22
C ARG A 114 0.81 6.17 -31.94
N VAL A 115 -0.45 6.49 -31.58
CA VAL A 115 -0.75 7.24 -30.35
C VAL A 115 -0.32 6.45 -29.11
N ARG A 116 -0.66 5.15 -29.06
CA ARG A 116 -0.31 4.27 -27.95
C ARG A 116 1.20 4.19 -27.74
N ILE A 117 1.97 3.94 -28.79
CA ILE A 117 3.44 3.87 -28.72
C ILE A 117 4.03 5.22 -28.27
N ALA A 118 3.53 6.35 -28.78
CA ALA A 118 4.01 7.66 -28.34
C ALA A 118 3.80 7.90 -26.84
N ARG A 119 2.66 7.45 -26.29
CA ARG A 119 2.38 7.52 -24.85
C ARG A 119 3.26 6.55 -24.05
N LEU A 120 3.44 5.32 -24.54
CA LEU A 120 4.31 4.31 -23.95
C LEU A 120 5.74 4.83 -23.79
N GLU A 121 6.30 5.41 -24.86
CA GLU A 121 7.66 5.98 -24.84
C GLU A 121 7.77 7.20 -23.92
N ALA A 122 6.72 8.02 -23.81
CA ALA A 122 6.71 9.14 -22.87
C ALA A 122 6.76 8.66 -21.40
N VAL A 123 6.03 7.59 -21.06
CA VAL A 123 6.09 6.99 -19.72
C VAL A 123 7.48 6.42 -19.47
N LYS A 124 8.01 5.63 -20.42
CA LYS A 124 9.36 5.05 -20.34
C LYS A 124 10.44 6.13 -20.17
N SER A 125 10.33 7.26 -20.87
CA SER A 125 11.26 8.39 -20.74
C SER A 125 11.27 8.97 -19.31
N ASN A 126 10.12 9.09 -18.66
CA ASN A 126 10.02 9.59 -17.29
C ASN A 126 10.51 8.55 -16.27
N PHE A 127 10.30 7.26 -16.54
CA PHE A 127 10.93 6.18 -15.77
C PHE A 127 12.46 6.26 -15.87
N THR A 128 13.02 6.34 -17.08
CA THR A 128 14.49 6.40 -17.25
C THR A 128 15.10 7.65 -16.64
N HIS A 129 14.37 8.78 -16.63
CA HIS A 129 14.78 10.00 -15.94
C HIS A 129 14.92 9.77 -14.42
N ALA A 130 13.86 9.31 -13.77
CA ALA A 130 13.87 9.06 -12.32
C ALA A 130 14.83 7.91 -11.92
N TRP A 131 14.91 6.85 -12.72
CA TRP A 131 15.88 5.77 -12.54
C TRP A 131 17.33 6.27 -12.65
N GLY A 132 17.62 7.12 -13.64
CA GLY A 132 18.92 7.74 -13.81
C GLY A 132 19.32 8.61 -12.61
N GLY A 133 18.40 9.43 -12.10
CA GLY A 133 18.66 10.19 -10.88
C GLY A 133 18.86 9.33 -9.64
N TYR A 134 18.09 8.26 -9.48
CA TYR A 134 18.33 7.27 -8.42
C TYR A 134 19.73 6.65 -8.54
N LYS A 135 20.11 6.14 -9.72
CA LYS A 135 21.45 5.57 -9.97
C LYS A 135 22.57 6.56 -9.66
N GLN A 136 22.40 7.82 -10.03
CA GLN A 136 23.44 8.83 -9.84
C GLN A 136 23.61 9.25 -8.37
N HIS A 137 22.51 9.35 -7.62
CA HIS A 137 22.51 10.01 -6.30
C HIS A 137 22.32 9.06 -5.11
N ALA A 138 21.73 7.89 -5.32
CA ALA A 138 21.29 7.01 -4.24
C ALA A 138 21.44 5.51 -4.57
N TRP A 139 22.34 5.13 -5.48
CA TRP A 139 22.59 3.72 -5.78
C TRP A 139 22.87 2.90 -4.52
N LEU A 140 22.21 1.75 -4.39
CA LEU A 140 22.24 0.88 -3.20
C LEU A 140 21.71 1.53 -1.91
N LYS A 141 21.01 2.66 -2.00
CA LYS A 141 20.21 3.25 -0.93
C LYS A 141 18.73 3.04 -1.22
N ASP A 142 17.90 3.21 -0.20
CA ASP A 142 16.49 2.86 -0.33
C ASP A 142 15.77 3.84 -1.23
N GLU A 143 16.06 5.14 -1.10
CA GLU A 143 15.37 6.21 -1.82
C GLU A 143 16.30 7.38 -2.15
N VAL A 144 15.90 8.17 -3.14
CA VAL A 144 16.53 9.45 -3.52
C VAL A 144 15.59 10.62 -3.26
N ALA A 145 16.13 11.69 -2.70
CA ALA A 145 15.47 12.98 -2.57
C ALA A 145 15.52 13.70 -3.93
N PRO A 146 14.38 13.92 -4.62
CA PRO A 146 14.33 14.38 -6.00
C PRO A 146 14.72 15.85 -6.20
N LEU A 147 14.90 16.64 -5.14
CA LEU A 147 15.36 18.04 -5.22
C LEU A 147 16.81 18.18 -4.76
N SER A 148 17.19 17.57 -3.62
CA SER A 148 18.54 17.72 -3.06
C SER A 148 19.53 16.65 -3.48
N GLY A 149 19.06 15.51 -4.00
CA GLY A 149 19.88 14.33 -4.30
C GLY A 149 20.39 13.60 -3.06
N LYS A 150 19.86 13.91 -1.87
CA LYS A 150 20.15 13.13 -0.66
C LYS A 150 19.60 11.71 -0.79
N ALA A 151 20.27 10.76 -0.17
CA ALA A 151 19.80 9.38 -0.12
C ALA A 151 19.24 9.03 1.26
N TYR A 152 18.19 8.22 1.29
CA TYR A 152 17.55 7.76 2.53
C TYR A 152 17.62 6.23 2.67
N SER A 153 17.49 5.75 3.91
CA SER A 153 17.49 4.32 4.24
C SER A 153 16.31 3.97 5.14
N ALA A 154 15.10 4.25 4.66
CA ALA A 154 13.84 4.09 5.40
C ALA A 154 13.35 2.62 5.47
N PHE A 155 13.96 1.71 4.71
CA PHE A 155 13.51 0.34 4.51
C PHE A 155 14.64 -0.67 4.76
N GLY A 156 15.38 -0.48 5.86
CA GLY A 156 16.47 -1.37 6.27
C GLY A 156 17.82 -1.08 5.62
N GLY A 157 17.89 -0.17 4.63
CA GLY A 157 19.11 0.14 3.90
C GLY A 157 19.49 -0.93 2.88
N TRP A 158 18.50 -1.64 2.33
CA TRP A 158 18.66 -2.78 1.42
C TRP A 158 18.32 -2.43 -0.03
N ALA A 159 18.36 -1.15 -0.37
CA ALA A 159 18.16 -0.64 -1.73
C ALA A 159 16.72 -0.84 -2.25
N ALA A 160 15.72 -0.45 -1.46
CA ALA A 160 14.29 -0.53 -1.81
C ALA A 160 14.00 -0.14 -3.26
N THR A 161 14.36 1.07 -3.69
CA THR A 161 14.11 1.53 -5.08
C THR A 161 14.75 0.64 -6.13
N LEU A 162 15.94 0.08 -5.88
CA LEU A 162 16.61 -0.83 -6.81
C LEU A 162 15.81 -2.13 -6.96
N VAL A 163 15.44 -2.75 -5.83
CA VAL A 163 14.73 -4.04 -5.83
C VAL A 163 13.31 -3.90 -6.38
N ASP A 164 12.60 -2.85 -5.97
CA ASP A 164 11.23 -2.56 -6.41
C ASP A 164 11.14 -2.25 -7.92
N SER A 165 12.23 -1.78 -8.53
CA SER A 165 12.24 -1.41 -9.95
C SER A 165 12.62 -2.55 -10.88
N LEU A 166 13.08 -3.71 -10.37
CA LEU A 166 13.62 -4.80 -11.20
C LEU A 166 12.62 -5.29 -12.24
N ASP A 167 11.40 -5.60 -11.83
CA ASP A 167 10.39 -6.07 -12.76
C ASP A 167 9.93 -4.96 -13.74
N THR A 168 9.91 -3.69 -13.34
CA THR A 168 9.60 -2.56 -14.21
C THR A 168 10.67 -2.39 -15.29
N LEU A 169 11.96 -2.48 -14.93
CA LEU A 169 13.07 -2.48 -15.88
C LEU A 169 12.87 -3.59 -16.92
N TRP A 170 12.47 -4.77 -16.46
CA TRP A 170 12.17 -5.89 -17.35
C TRP A 170 10.93 -5.63 -18.23
N ILE A 171 9.84 -5.11 -17.68
CA ILE A 171 8.60 -4.82 -18.42
C ILE A 171 8.84 -3.77 -19.50
N MET A 172 9.65 -2.74 -19.22
CA MET A 172 9.96 -1.65 -20.16
C MET A 172 11.06 -2.01 -21.18
N GLY A 173 11.57 -3.25 -21.15
CA GLY A 173 12.62 -3.71 -22.06
C GLY A 173 14.00 -3.10 -21.80
N LEU A 174 14.24 -2.54 -20.61
CA LEU A 174 15.52 -1.98 -20.18
C LEU A 174 16.45 -3.09 -19.67
N ARG A 175 16.85 -3.99 -20.58
CA ARG A 175 17.58 -5.23 -20.24
C ARG A 175 18.95 -4.99 -19.61
N ASP A 176 19.73 -4.04 -20.13
CA ASP A 176 21.08 -3.76 -19.63
C ASP A 176 21.01 -3.20 -18.19
N GLU A 177 20.08 -2.27 -17.95
CA GLU A 177 19.81 -1.70 -16.62
C GLU A 177 19.31 -2.76 -15.63
N PHE A 178 18.46 -3.69 -16.11
CA PHE A 178 18.01 -4.82 -15.31
C PHE A 178 19.16 -5.72 -14.90
N GLU A 179 20.05 -6.08 -15.83
CA GLU A 179 21.18 -6.97 -15.55
C GLU A 179 22.16 -6.34 -14.56
N GLU A 180 22.47 -5.04 -14.70
CA GLU A 180 23.26 -4.28 -13.73
C GLU A 180 22.60 -4.26 -12.33
N ALA A 181 21.28 -4.06 -12.27
CA ALA A 181 20.54 -4.08 -11.02
C ALA A 181 20.53 -5.48 -10.37
N VAL A 182 20.36 -6.56 -11.15
CA VAL A 182 20.43 -7.95 -10.65
C VAL A 182 21.83 -8.28 -10.11
N GLU A 183 22.88 -7.78 -10.75
CA GLU A 183 24.25 -7.91 -10.21
C GLU A 183 24.37 -7.19 -8.87
N ALA A 184 23.84 -5.97 -8.78
CA ALA A 184 23.83 -5.15 -7.56
C ALA A 184 23.07 -5.82 -6.39
N VAL A 185 21.96 -6.51 -6.66
CA VAL A 185 21.19 -7.28 -5.66
C VAL A 185 22.05 -8.30 -4.91
N ASN A 186 23.05 -8.89 -5.57
CA ASN A 186 23.90 -9.90 -4.93
C ASN A 186 24.76 -9.33 -3.80
N TYR A 187 24.96 -8.01 -3.75
CA TYR A 187 25.69 -7.33 -2.68
C TYR A 187 24.81 -6.94 -1.48
N ILE A 188 23.50 -7.14 -1.56
CA ILE A 188 22.59 -6.87 -0.44
C ILE A 188 22.81 -7.95 0.64
N ASP A 189 23.12 -7.48 1.85
CA ASP A 189 23.30 -8.29 3.06
C ASP A 189 22.16 -8.02 4.04
N PHE A 190 21.21 -8.96 4.13
CA PHE A 190 20.05 -8.85 5.02
C PHE A 190 20.39 -8.99 6.51
N THR A 191 21.65 -9.26 6.86
CA THR A 191 22.11 -9.28 8.25
C THR A 191 22.50 -7.89 8.76
N HIS A 192 22.73 -6.94 7.86
CA HIS A 192 23.03 -5.56 8.21
C HIS A 192 21.82 -4.65 7.98
N CYS A 193 21.10 -4.35 9.06
CA CYS A 193 19.94 -3.44 9.03
C CYS A 193 20.29 -2.05 9.58
N SER A 194 19.98 -1.00 8.81
CA SER A 194 20.13 0.40 9.22
C SER A 194 19.15 0.81 10.32
N LEU A 195 18.05 0.08 10.48
CA LEU A 195 16.97 0.36 11.43
C LEU A 195 17.12 -0.46 12.72
N LYS A 196 16.40 -0.03 13.76
CA LYS A 196 16.21 -0.84 14.97
C LYS A 196 15.25 -1.98 14.70
N THR A 197 14.06 -1.64 14.18
CA THR A 197 13.06 -2.61 13.77
C THR A 197 12.70 -2.38 12.31
N ILE A 198 12.37 -3.47 11.61
CA ILE A 198 11.78 -3.41 10.27
C ILE A 198 10.26 -3.55 10.36
N ASN A 199 9.55 -3.05 9.35
CA ASN A 199 8.17 -3.44 9.12
C ASN A 199 8.16 -4.71 8.25
N VAL A 200 7.66 -5.83 8.79
CA VAL A 200 7.58 -7.12 8.08
C VAL A 200 6.71 -7.00 6.82
N PHE A 201 5.65 -6.22 6.87
CA PHE A 201 4.77 -5.95 5.73
C PHE A 201 5.51 -5.22 4.62
N GLU A 202 6.10 -4.04 4.90
CA GLU A 202 6.86 -3.27 3.90
C GLU A 202 8.00 -4.09 3.30
N THR A 203 8.70 -4.88 4.13
CA THR A 203 9.81 -5.70 3.65
C THR A 203 9.34 -6.82 2.74
N THR A 204 8.15 -7.37 3.00
CA THR A 204 7.56 -8.44 2.21
C THR A 204 7.08 -7.93 0.86
N ILE A 205 6.25 -6.88 0.84
CA ILE A 205 5.61 -6.41 -0.39
C ILE A 205 6.63 -5.82 -1.38
N ARG A 206 7.66 -5.13 -0.88
CA ARG A 206 8.72 -4.48 -1.67
C ARG A 206 9.79 -5.48 -2.09
N TYR A 207 10.58 -5.95 -1.13
CA TYR A 207 11.76 -6.77 -1.45
C TYR A 207 11.40 -8.18 -1.88
N LEU A 208 10.60 -8.90 -1.09
CA LEU A 208 10.24 -10.28 -1.45
C LEU A 208 9.35 -10.29 -2.70
N GLY A 209 8.39 -9.37 -2.77
CA GLY A 209 7.57 -9.13 -3.96
C GLY A 209 8.40 -8.82 -5.20
N GLY A 210 9.30 -7.84 -5.12
CA GLY A 210 10.14 -7.39 -6.24
C GLY A 210 11.10 -8.46 -6.76
N LEU A 211 11.75 -9.21 -5.86
CA LEU A 211 12.62 -10.33 -6.24
C LEU A 211 11.84 -11.47 -6.93
N LEU A 212 10.67 -11.84 -6.39
CA LEU A 212 9.82 -12.89 -6.95
C LEU A 212 9.19 -12.46 -8.28
N GLY A 213 8.70 -11.21 -8.36
CA GLY A 213 8.12 -10.63 -9.56
C GLY A 213 9.13 -10.55 -10.70
N ALA A 214 10.35 -10.07 -10.41
CA ALA A 214 11.45 -10.03 -11.37
C ALA A 214 11.85 -11.44 -11.85
N TYR A 215 11.86 -12.44 -10.95
CA TYR A 215 12.12 -13.83 -11.32
C TYR A 215 11.03 -14.39 -12.26
N ASP A 216 9.75 -14.14 -11.97
CA ASP A 216 8.62 -14.65 -12.75
C ASP A 216 8.49 -14.00 -14.13
N ILE A 217 8.66 -12.67 -14.21
CA ILE A 217 8.53 -11.93 -15.48
C ILE A 217 9.73 -12.18 -16.40
N SER A 218 10.91 -12.45 -15.82
CA SER A 218 12.11 -12.85 -16.58
C SER A 218 12.11 -14.32 -17.02
N GLY A 219 11.03 -15.06 -16.73
CA GLY A 219 10.92 -16.47 -17.13
C GLY A 219 11.93 -17.36 -16.42
N ALA A 220 12.21 -17.08 -15.14
CA ALA A 220 13.18 -17.81 -14.32
C ALA A 220 14.64 -17.78 -14.82
N LYS A 221 14.98 -16.81 -15.70
CA LYS A 221 16.32 -16.71 -16.31
C LYS A 221 17.44 -16.39 -15.30
N TYR A 222 17.11 -15.80 -14.15
CA TYR A 222 18.09 -15.32 -13.16
C TYR A 222 17.90 -16.00 -11.79
N PRO A 223 18.52 -17.18 -11.56
CA PRO A 223 18.38 -17.92 -10.30
C PRO A 223 18.86 -17.16 -9.05
N SER A 224 19.75 -16.17 -9.21
CA SER A 224 20.20 -15.31 -8.10
C SER A 224 19.04 -14.59 -7.41
N LEU A 225 18.01 -14.18 -8.17
CA LEU A 225 16.81 -13.54 -7.64
C LEU A 225 16.05 -14.49 -6.70
N LEU A 226 15.82 -15.73 -7.11
CA LEU A 226 15.15 -16.73 -6.27
C LEU A 226 15.99 -17.12 -5.06
N ASN A 227 17.32 -17.21 -5.20
CA ASN A 227 18.21 -17.46 -4.07
C ASN A 227 18.11 -16.35 -3.02
N LYS A 228 18.15 -15.08 -3.46
CA LYS A 228 18.03 -13.91 -2.57
C LYS A 228 16.62 -13.80 -1.97
N ALA A 229 15.58 -14.11 -2.74
CA ALA A 229 14.20 -14.19 -2.23
C ALA A 229 14.05 -15.30 -1.17
N THR A 230 14.73 -16.43 -1.35
CA THR A 230 14.71 -17.54 -0.39
C THR A 230 15.44 -17.16 0.90
N GLU A 231 16.61 -16.51 0.80
CA GLU A 231 17.32 -15.94 1.95
C GLU A 231 16.43 -14.97 2.73
N LEU A 232 15.79 -14.03 2.03
CA LEU A 232 14.88 -13.06 2.63
C LEU A 232 13.64 -13.72 3.26
N GLY A 233 13.06 -14.72 2.58
CA GLY A 233 11.94 -15.47 3.11
C GLY A 233 12.30 -16.23 4.38
N GLN A 234 13.52 -16.80 4.47
CA GLN A 234 14.01 -17.42 5.71
C GLN A 234 14.12 -16.41 6.84
N MET A 235 14.61 -15.20 6.56
CA MET A 235 14.64 -14.11 7.53
C MET A 235 13.23 -13.74 8.00
N LEU A 236 12.32 -13.42 7.07
CA LEU A 236 10.97 -12.97 7.42
C LEU A 236 10.16 -14.06 8.13
N TYR A 237 10.39 -15.34 7.83
CA TYR A 237 9.75 -16.45 8.53
C TYR A 237 10.08 -16.48 10.03
N ALA A 238 11.24 -15.97 10.46
CA ALA A 238 11.60 -15.89 11.87
C ALA A 238 10.68 -14.94 12.66
N ALA A 239 10.05 -13.95 12.02
CA ALA A 239 9.09 -13.06 12.67
C ALA A 239 7.79 -13.78 13.10
N PHE A 240 7.52 -14.98 12.57
CA PHE A 240 6.38 -15.82 12.94
C PHE A 240 6.68 -16.76 14.11
N ASP A 241 7.90 -16.73 14.67
CA ASP A 241 8.30 -17.56 15.81
C ASP A 241 7.73 -17.04 17.14
N THR A 242 6.40 -17.08 17.24
CA THR A 242 5.61 -16.68 18.41
C THR A 242 4.74 -17.84 18.89
N PRO A 243 4.26 -17.85 20.16
CA PRO A 243 3.44 -18.92 20.70
C PRO A 243 2.19 -19.25 19.89
N ASN A 244 1.60 -18.26 19.23
CA ASN A 244 0.38 -18.40 18.43
C ASN A 244 0.63 -18.31 16.92
N ARG A 245 1.89 -18.23 16.49
CA ARG A 245 2.34 -18.13 15.09
C ARG A 245 1.83 -16.89 14.33
N MET A 246 1.35 -15.86 15.02
CA MET A 246 1.15 -14.54 14.43
C MET A 246 2.49 -13.81 14.30
N PRO A 247 2.74 -13.06 13.21
CA PRO A 247 3.99 -12.36 13.04
C PRO A 247 4.11 -11.16 13.98
N ILE A 248 5.34 -10.88 14.42
CA ILE A 248 5.70 -9.59 15.01
C ILE A 248 5.85 -8.58 13.87
N THR A 249 4.96 -7.59 13.76
CA THR A 249 4.95 -6.71 12.57
C THR A 249 6.02 -5.61 12.59
N ARG A 250 6.48 -5.19 13.79
CA ARG A 250 7.66 -4.34 13.99
C ARG A 250 8.76 -5.18 14.62
N TRP A 251 9.61 -5.75 13.78
CA TRP A 251 10.49 -6.86 14.16
C TRP A 251 11.95 -6.43 14.26
N ASP A 252 12.62 -6.78 15.36
CA ASP A 252 14.05 -6.53 15.55
C ASP A 252 14.87 -7.67 14.96
N VAL A 253 15.50 -7.39 13.82
CA VAL A 253 16.31 -8.34 13.05
C VAL A 253 17.55 -8.75 13.83
N LYS A 254 18.16 -7.82 14.59
CA LYS A 254 19.45 -8.04 15.26
C LYS A 254 19.28 -8.96 16.46
N ASP A 255 18.22 -8.77 17.23
CA ASP A 255 17.87 -9.66 18.33
C ASP A 255 17.54 -11.06 17.80
N ALA A 256 16.78 -11.17 16.70
CA ALA A 256 16.44 -12.45 16.09
C ALA A 256 17.68 -13.27 15.67
N MET A 257 18.72 -12.61 15.16
CA MET A 257 19.96 -13.28 14.75
C MET A 257 20.68 -13.99 15.90
N VAL A 258 20.57 -13.48 17.13
CA VAL A 258 21.16 -14.09 18.33
C VAL A 258 20.14 -14.94 19.11
N GLY A 259 18.94 -15.15 18.55
CA GLY A 259 17.87 -15.94 19.15
C GLY A 259 17.16 -15.22 20.30
N GLU A 260 17.22 -13.89 20.36
CA GLU A 260 16.56 -13.01 21.35
C GLU A 260 15.37 -12.24 20.73
N GLY A 261 14.63 -11.48 21.56
CA GLY A 261 13.56 -10.57 21.11
C GLY A 261 12.28 -11.21 20.55
N GLN A 262 12.24 -12.53 20.36
CA GLN A 262 11.05 -13.27 19.91
C GLN A 262 10.23 -13.76 21.10
N GLU A 263 9.21 -12.99 21.50
CA GLU A 263 8.31 -13.35 22.60
C GLU A 263 6.86 -13.52 22.14
N GLU A 264 6.21 -12.44 21.69
CA GLU A 264 4.77 -12.47 21.38
C GLU A 264 4.43 -11.48 20.26
N ALA A 265 3.36 -11.76 19.52
CA ALA A 265 2.79 -10.81 18.57
C ALA A 265 2.22 -9.57 19.30
N GLY A 266 2.00 -8.47 18.57
CA GLY A 266 1.47 -7.23 19.12
C GLY A 266 0.04 -7.33 19.65
N ASP A 267 -0.26 -6.56 20.71
CA ASP A 267 -1.64 -6.38 21.23
C ASP A 267 -2.48 -5.40 20.40
N THR A 268 -1.80 -4.60 19.56
CA THR A 268 -2.37 -3.70 18.55
C THR A 268 -1.57 -3.89 17.25
N ALA A 269 -2.10 -4.66 16.32
CA ALA A 269 -1.52 -4.88 14.99
C ALA A 269 -2.48 -4.38 13.90
N LEU A 270 -1.93 -3.74 12.86
CA LEU A 270 -2.72 -3.33 11.70
C LEU A 270 -3.07 -4.55 10.87
N VAL A 271 -4.31 -4.63 10.38
CA VAL A 271 -4.78 -5.84 9.69
C VAL A 271 -4.16 -6.01 8.31
N ALA A 272 -3.82 -4.92 7.61
CA ALA A 272 -3.03 -4.99 6.38
C ALA A 272 -1.67 -5.66 6.62
N GLU A 273 -0.99 -5.33 7.72
CA GLU A 273 0.34 -5.88 8.00
C GLU A 273 0.34 -7.40 8.28
N LEU A 274 -0.81 -7.96 8.66
CA LEU A 274 -1.00 -9.39 8.88
C LEU A 274 -1.51 -10.10 7.63
N GLY A 275 -2.46 -9.49 6.92
CA GLY A 275 -3.15 -10.09 5.77
C GLY A 275 -2.36 -10.03 4.46
N SER A 276 -1.46 -9.05 4.34
CA SER A 276 -0.79 -8.72 3.08
C SER A 276 0.61 -9.33 2.97
N LEU A 277 0.74 -10.57 3.44
CA LEU A 277 1.94 -11.40 3.31
C LEU A 277 1.68 -12.63 2.42
N THR A 278 0.40 -12.86 2.08
CA THR A 278 -0.06 -14.14 1.56
C THR A 278 0.46 -14.45 0.16
N LEU A 279 0.51 -13.46 -0.74
CA LEU A 279 0.91 -13.69 -2.13
C LEU A 279 2.38 -14.09 -2.23
N GLU A 280 3.26 -13.33 -1.57
CA GLU A 280 4.71 -13.50 -1.63
C GLU A 280 5.15 -14.81 -0.98
N PHE A 281 4.65 -15.09 0.22
CA PHE A 281 4.96 -16.35 0.92
C PHE A 281 4.40 -17.57 0.19
N THR A 282 3.20 -17.45 -0.39
CA THR A 282 2.63 -18.54 -1.21
C THR A 282 3.47 -18.78 -2.45
N ARG A 283 3.85 -17.72 -3.17
CA ARG A 283 4.67 -17.85 -4.37
C ARG A 283 6.06 -18.40 -4.04
N LEU A 284 6.64 -18.01 -2.91
CA LEU A 284 7.90 -18.57 -2.44
C LEU A 284 7.80 -20.07 -2.17
N THR A 285 6.73 -20.57 -1.53
CA THR A 285 6.49 -22.02 -1.41
C THR A 285 6.33 -22.68 -2.78
N GLN A 286 5.60 -22.07 -3.72
CA GLN A 286 5.41 -22.64 -5.07
C GLN A 286 6.73 -22.81 -5.82
N LEU A 287 7.67 -21.87 -5.65
CA LEU A 287 8.96 -21.88 -6.35
C LEU A 287 10.03 -22.73 -5.65
N THR A 288 10.05 -22.72 -4.31
CA THR A 288 11.08 -23.45 -3.52
C THR A 288 10.66 -24.87 -3.15
N GLY A 289 9.36 -25.15 -3.12
CA GLY A 289 8.79 -26.38 -2.60
C GLY A 289 8.76 -26.47 -1.07
N ASP A 290 9.24 -25.45 -0.34
CA ASP A 290 9.22 -25.45 1.14
C ASP A 290 7.83 -25.00 1.64
N PRO A 291 7.04 -25.89 2.28
CA PRO A 291 5.67 -25.60 2.67
C PRO A 291 5.55 -24.61 3.83
N LYS A 292 6.64 -24.29 4.56
CA LYS A 292 6.56 -23.46 5.76
C LYS A 292 6.07 -22.04 5.47
N TYR A 293 6.38 -21.49 4.29
CA TYR A 293 6.00 -20.12 3.95
C TYR A 293 4.48 -20.00 3.76
N PHE A 294 3.88 -20.88 2.96
CA PHE A 294 2.43 -20.95 2.83
C PHE A 294 1.74 -21.30 4.17
N ASP A 295 2.28 -22.24 4.94
CA ASP A 295 1.74 -22.60 6.27
C ASP A 295 1.63 -21.38 7.19
N ALA A 296 2.69 -20.56 7.28
CA ALA A 296 2.72 -19.39 8.13
C ALA A 296 1.57 -18.42 7.84
N VAL A 297 1.39 -18.04 6.58
CA VAL A 297 0.36 -17.08 6.18
C VAL A 297 -1.04 -17.71 6.16
N GLN A 298 -1.18 -19.00 5.86
CA GLN A 298 -2.47 -19.68 5.90
C GLN A 298 -3.03 -19.75 7.33
N ARG A 299 -2.19 -19.98 8.35
CA ARG A 299 -2.61 -19.93 9.76
C ARG A 299 -3.16 -18.56 10.16
N VAL A 300 -2.52 -17.48 9.70
CA VAL A 300 -2.99 -16.11 9.93
C VAL A 300 -4.38 -15.92 9.28
N MET A 301 -4.54 -16.38 8.03
CA MET A 301 -5.80 -16.24 7.31
C MET A 301 -6.94 -17.13 7.85
N ASP A 302 -6.62 -18.27 8.46
CA ASP A 302 -7.60 -19.09 9.18
C ASP A 302 -8.20 -18.31 10.36
N VAL A 303 -7.38 -17.54 11.10
CA VAL A 303 -7.86 -16.66 12.18
C VAL A 303 -8.70 -15.52 11.63
N PHE A 304 -8.27 -14.87 10.54
CA PHE A 304 -9.10 -13.85 9.88
C PHE A 304 -10.49 -14.39 9.52
N ALA A 305 -10.53 -15.57 8.87
CA ALA A 305 -11.78 -16.22 8.49
C ALA A 305 -12.67 -16.55 9.69
N GLU A 306 -12.09 -17.05 10.80
CA GLU A 306 -12.82 -17.38 12.01
C GLU A 306 -13.40 -16.13 12.72
N GLN A 307 -12.68 -15.01 12.65
CA GLN A 307 -13.04 -13.79 13.38
C GLN A 307 -13.95 -12.84 12.60
N GLN A 308 -14.03 -12.96 11.27
CA GLN A 308 -14.71 -12.00 10.39
C GLN A 308 -16.18 -11.71 10.77
N SER A 309 -16.90 -12.73 11.24
CA SER A 309 -18.31 -12.60 11.65
C SER A 309 -18.48 -12.12 13.10
N LYS A 310 -17.39 -12.07 13.87
CA LYS A 310 -17.37 -11.74 15.30
C LYS A 310 -16.95 -10.28 15.56
N THR A 311 -16.61 -9.52 14.52
CA THR A 311 -16.21 -8.12 14.67
C THR A 311 -17.42 -7.23 14.96
N LYS A 312 -17.17 -5.97 15.34
CA LYS A 312 -18.23 -4.97 15.57
C LYS A 312 -18.98 -4.58 14.29
N LEU A 313 -18.48 -4.98 13.12
CA LEU A 313 -19.16 -4.83 11.83
C LEU A 313 -18.98 -6.15 11.05
N PRO A 314 -19.84 -7.15 11.29
CA PRO A 314 -19.70 -8.48 10.69
C PRO A 314 -19.54 -8.42 9.16
N GLY A 315 -18.50 -9.09 8.68
CA GLY A 315 -18.05 -9.06 7.28
C GLY A 315 -16.75 -8.26 7.08
N LEU A 316 -16.45 -7.28 7.93
CA LEU A 316 -15.21 -6.51 7.87
C LEU A 316 -14.34 -6.71 9.10
N TRP A 317 -13.04 -6.52 8.93
CA TRP A 317 -12.09 -6.37 10.04
C TRP A 317 -11.83 -4.89 10.33
N PRO A 318 -11.66 -4.52 11.61
CA PRO A 318 -11.31 -3.15 11.98
C PRO A 318 -9.87 -2.82 11.58
N ILE A 319 -9.50 -1.54 11.64
CA ILE A 319 -8.14 -1.05 11.30
C ILE A 319 -7.04 -1.79 12.07
N ALA A 320 -7.26 -2.05 13.35
CA ALA A 320 -6.33 -2.73 14.22
C ALA A 320 -7.00 -3.89 14.95
N VAL A 321 -6.21 -4.90 15.32
CA VAL A 321 -6.64 -6.10 16.04
C VAL A 321 -5.63 -6.50 17.11
N ASN A 322 -6.06 -7.35 18.05
CA ASN A 322 -5.15 -7.93 19.02
C ASN A 322 -4.61 -9.27 18.49
N ALA A 323 -3.43 -9.23 17.87
CA ALA A 323 -2.78 -10.41 17.30
C ALA A 323 -2.25 -11.37 18.38
N LYS A 324 -1.86 -10.84 19.55
CA LYS A 324 -1.41 -11.65 20.71
C LYS A 324 -2.48 -12.63 21.21
N THR A 325 -3.70 -12.14 21.41
CA THR A 325 -4.83 -12.92 21.98
C THR A 325 -5.81 -13.43 20.94
N LEU A 326 -5.56 -13.17 19.65
CA LEU A 326 -6.42 -13.51 18.52
C LEU A 326 -7.84 -12.91 18.64
N ASN A 327 -7.97 -11.76 19.29
CA ASN A 327 -9.24 -11.04 19.44
C ASN A 327 -9.32 -9.90 18.41
N PHE A 328 -10.01 -10.15 17.30
CA PHE A 328 -10.16 -9.16 16.21
C PHE A 328 -11.45 -8.34 16.33
N GLY A 329 -12.24 -8.55 17.41
CA GLY A 329 -13.47 -7.79 17.69
C GLY A 329 -13.26 -6.60 18.62
N ALA A 330 -12.03 -6.34 19.08
CA ALA A 330 -11.75 -5.31 20.09
C ALA A 330 -11.98 -3.87 19.59
N TYR A 331 -11.65 -3.59 18.33
CA TYR A 331 -11.65 -2.23 17.76
C TYR A 331 -12.90 -1.96 16.93
N GLY A 332 -13.25 -0.68 16.81
CA GLY A 332 -14.52 -0.22 16.22
C GLY A 332 -14.41 0.62 14.95
N GLY A 333 -13.20 0.97 14.49
CA GLY A 333 -13.01 1.76 13.27
C GLY A 333 -12.83 0.85 12.05
N PHE A 334 -13.66 1.06 11.03
CA PHE A 334 -13.69 0.28 9.79
C PHE A 334 -13.52 1.21 8.59
N THR A 335 -12.61 0.83 7.69
CA THR A 335 -12.36 1.50 6.42
C THR A 335 -11.86 0.45 5.43
N ILE A 336 -11.70 0.85 4.18
CA ILE A 336 -10.89 0.11 3.21
C ILE A 336 -9.72 0.95 2.69
N GLY A 337 -9.50 2.16 3.23
CA GLY A 337 -8.32 2.95 2.92
C GLY A 337 -7.08 2.45 3.65
N GLY A 338 -6.15 3.37 3.89
CA GLY A 338 -4.87 3.07 4.52
C GLY A 338 -4.98 2.20 5.77
N MET A 339 -4.00 1.30 5.94
CA MET A 339 -3.86 0.34 7.06
C MET A 339 -4.77 -0.91 6.97
N VAL A 340 -5.67 -0.97 6.00
CA VAL A 340 -6.64 -2.07 5.82
C VAL A 340 -6.76 -2.54 4.37
N ASP A 341 -6.68 -1.60 3.42
CA ASP A 341 -6.65 -1.78 1.97
C ASP A 341 -6.21 -3.18 1.47
N SER A 342 -4.93 -3.47 1.56
CA SER A 342 -4.26 -4.61 0.92
C SER A 342 -4.69 -5.96 1.49
N LEU A 343 -5.23 -6.01 2.72
CA LEU A 343 -5.83 -7.23 3.27
C LEU A 343 -6.99 -7.68 2.37
N TYR A 344 -7.88 -6.76 1.99
CA TYR A 344 -9.02 -7.08 1.15
C TYR A 344 -8.60 -7.32 -0.30
N GLU A 345 -7.62 -6.55 -0.78
CA GLU A 345 -7.02 -6.70 -2.10
C GLU A 345 -6.44 -8.10 -2.33
N TYR A 346 -5.78 -8.65 -1.30
CA TYR A 346 -5.13 -9.96 -1.37
C TYR A 346 -6.12 -11.12 -1.42
N LEU A 347 -7.37 -10.96 -0.99
CA LEU A 347 -8.34 -12.05 -1.00
C LEU A 347 -8.62 -12.60 -2.42
N PRO A 348 -9.09 -11.80 -3.40
CA PRO A 348 -9.26 -12.29 -4.76
C PRO A 348 -7.92 -12.63 -5.43
N LYS A 349 -6.85 -11.88 -5.13
CA LYS A 349 -5.52 -12.13 -5.71
C LYS A 349 -4.94 -13.48 -5.28
N GLN A 350 -5.09 -13.85 -4.01
CA GLN A 350 -4.64 -15.13 -3.45
C GLN A 350 -5.49 -16.30 -3.96
N TYR A 351 -6.79 -16.09 -4.19
CA TYR A 351 -7.62 -17.08 -4.89
C TYR A 351 -7.08 -17.39 -6.29
N LEU A 352 -6.67 -16.37 -7.05
CA LEU A 352 -6.03 -16.54 -8.35
C LEU A 352 -4.68 -17.26 -8.22
N LEU A 353 -3.81 -16.82 -7.30
CA LEU A 353 -2.47 -17.40 -7.10
C LEU A 353 -2.52 -18.90 -6.73
N LEU A 354 -3.54 -19.31 -5.97
CA LEU A 354 -3.81 -20.71 -5.63
C LEU A 354 -4.54 -21.48 -6.74
N GLY A 355 -4.73 -20.88 -7.91
CA GLY A 355 -5.45 -21.48 -9.03
C GLY A 355 -6.86 -21.93 -8.65
N GLY A 356 -7.55 -21.18 -7.78
CA GLY A 356 -8.90 -21.51 -7.32
C GLY A 356 -8.99 -22.66 -6.31
N GLY A 357 -7.85 -23.13 -5.79
CA GLY A 357 -7.77 -24.30 -4.90
C GLY A 357 -8.38 -24.10 -3.51
N SER A 358 -8.56 -22.85 -3.05
CA SER A 358 -9.16 -22.54 -1.74
C SER A 358 -10.39 -21.64 -1.89
N GLN A 359 -11.54 -22.10 -1.39
CA GLN A 359 -12.77 -21.29 -1.36
C GLN A 359 -12.82 -20.31 -0.18
N GLN A 360 -11.90 -20.44 0.79
CA GLN A 360 -11.87 -19.58 1.98
C GLN A 360 -11.70 -18.11 1.60
N TYR A 361 -10.73 -17.80 0.73
CA TYR A 361 -10.45 -16.43 0.27
C TYR A 361 -11.63 -15.82 -0.49
N ARG A 362 -12.28 -16.61 -1.35
CA ARG A 362 -13.52 -16.21 -2.03
C ARG A 362 -14.61 -15.86 -1.03
N LYS A 363 -14.85 -16.73 -0.04
CA LYS A 363 -15.89 -16.51 0.98
C LYS A 363 -15.60 -15.24 1.79
N MET A 364 -14.37 -15.09 2.28
CA MET A 364 -13.94 -13.91 3.03
C MET A 364 -14.18 -12.63 2.22
N TYR A 365 -13.82 -12.62 0.93
CA TYR A 365 -14.05 -11.49 0.06
C TYR A 365 -15.55 -11.19 -0.13
N GLN A 366 -16.36 -12.21 -0.40
CA GLN A 366 -17.79 -12.03 -0.65
C GLN A 366 -18.52 -11.48 0.58
N ASP A 367 -18.19 -11.98 1.77
CA ASP A 367 -18.72 -11.48 3.04
C ASP A 367 -18.31 -10.01 3.27
N ALA A 368 -17.05 -9.68 2.95
CA ALA A 368 -16.55 -8.31 3.04
C ALA A 368 -17.24 -7.38 2.05
N LEU A 369 -17.40 -7.77 0.78
CA LEU A 369 -18.04 -6.95 -0.25
C LEU A 369 -19.50 -6.61 0.11
N VAL A 370 -20.24 -7.56 0.68
CA VAL A 370 -21.61 -7.30 1.17
C VAL A 370 -21.60 -6.21 2.24
N ALA A 371 -20.67 -6.28 3.20
CA ALA A 371 -20.54 -5.27 4.24
C ALA A 371 -20.03 -3.93 3.69
N MET A 372 -19.09 -3.92 2.74
CA MET A 372 -18.59 -2.71 2.08
C MET A 372 -19.70 -1.98 1.32
N LYS A 373 -20.48 -2.70 0.50
CA LYS A 373 -21.61 -2.11 -0.24
C LYS A 373 -22.65 -1.50 0.69
N ARG A 374 -22.84 -2.08 1.88
CA ARG A 374 -23.82 -1.59 2.87
C ARG A 374 -23.30 -0.38 3.64
N ASN A 375 -22.04 -0.39 4.08
CA ASN A 375 -21.56 0.53 5.11
C ASN A 375 -20.38 1.41 4.66
N ILE A 376 -19.60 1.03 3.65
CA ILE A 376 -18.37 1.73 3.27
C ILE A 376 -18.55 2.54 1.99
N PHE A 377 -19.07 1.92 0.92
CA PHE A 377 -19.28 2.62 -0.34
C PHE A 377 -20.43 3.61 -0.20
N PHE A 378 -20.29 4.80 -0.76
CA PHE A 378 -21.37 5.78 -0.77
C PHE A 378 -21.33 6.58 -2.08
N ARG A 379 -22.46 7.16 -2.45
CA ARG A 379 -22.53 8.09 -3.59
C ARG A 379 -22.28 9.51 -3.06
N PRO A 380 -21.23 10.20 -3.51
CA PRO A 380 -21.05 11.62 -3.21
C PRO A 380 -22.08 12.46 -3.99
N MET A 381 -22.52 13.58 -3.42
CA MET A 381 -23.31 14.58 -4.13
C MET A 381 -22.39 15.42 -5.00
N THR A 382 -22.54 15.27 -6.31
CA THR A 382 -21.72 15.97 -7.30
C THR A 382 -22.56 16.96 -8.09
N LYS A 383 -21.94 18.01 -8.61
CA LYS A 383 -22.64 19.04 -9.39
C LYS A 383 -23.23 18.52 -10.70
N GLY A 384 -22.58 17.52 -11.31
CA GLY A 384 -23.05 16.90 -12.55
C GLY A 384 -24.07 15.77 -12.34
N GLY A 385 -24.32 15.36 -11.09
CA GLY A 385 -25.20 14.24 -10.78
C GLY A 385 -24.64 12.88 -11.24
N GLU A 386 -23.31 12.76 -11.35
CA GLU A 386 -22.62 11.54 -11.76
C GLU A 386 -23.02 10.34 -10.89
N ASP A 387 -23.22 9.18 -11.50
CA ASP A 387 -23.51 7.91 -10.82
C ASP A 387 -22.18 7.21 -10.50
N ILE A 388 -21.56 7.65 -9.40
CA ILE A 388 -20.24 7.22 -8.95
C ILE A 388 -20.29 6.75 -7.49
N LEU A 389 -19.27 6.02 -7.07
CA LEU A 389 -19.09 5.60 -5.69
C LEU A 389 -17.72 6.01 -5.17
N LEU A 390 -17.66 6.40 -3.90
CA LEU A 390 -16.42 6.56 -3.15
C LEU A 390 -16.45 5.67 -1.91
N PRO A 391 -15.30 5.11 -1.49
CA PRO A 391 -15.19 4.47 -0.19
C PRO A 391 -15.08 5.50 0.94
N GLY A 392 -15.85 5.29 2.01
CA GLY A 392 -15.79 6.08 3.23
C GLY A 392 -15.32 5.27 4.45
N ASP A 393 -15.56 5.82 5.63
CA ASP A 393 -15.22 5.19 6.91
C ASP A 393 -16.48 4.93 7.74
N VAL A 394 -16.45 3.96 8.65
CA VAL A 394 -17.52 3.69 9.61
C VAL A 394 -16.95 3.37 10.98
N ASP A 395 -17.53 3.95 12.02
CA ASP A 395 -17.32 3.50 13.39
C ASP A 395 -18.49 2.63 13.86
N SER A 396 -18.17 1.51 14.50
CA SER A 396 -19.16 0.66 15.18
C SER A 396 -18.72 0.38 16.62
N ASN A 397 -19.66 0.54 17.55
CA ASN A 397 -19.51 0.16 18.95
C ASN A 397 -19.84 -1.34 19.18
N GLY A 398 -20.43 -2.02 18.18
CA GLY A 398 -20.91 -3.40 18.27
C GLY A 398 -22.30 -3.56 18.89
N GLN A 399 -22.97 -2.46 19.26
CA GLN A 399 -24.35 -2.44 19.76
C GLN A 399 -25.33 -1.84 18.75
N THR A 400 -24.89 -0.82 18.00
CA THR A 400 -25.70 -0.22 16.93
C THR A 400 -25.87 -1.23 15.80
N HIS A 401 -27.12 -1.48 15.39
CA HIS A 401 -27.40 -2.39 14.29
C HIS A 401 -26.73 -1.91 13.00
N VAL A 402 -26.16 -2.83 12.21
CA VAL A 402 -25.33 -2.50 11.03
C VAL A 402 -26.05 -1.66 9.98
N SER A 403 -27.38 -1.75 9.89
CA SER A 403 -28.19 -0.93 8.97
C SER A 403 -28.39 0.52 9.43
N LEU A 404 -28.02 0.84 10.67
CA LEU A 404 -28.14 2.17 11.27
C LEU A 404 -26.77 2.85 11.43
N LEU A 405 -25.68 2.20 11.03
CA LEU A 405 -24.36 2.79 11.04
C LEU A 405 -24.26 3.84 9.93
N GLU A 406 -23.73 5.01 10.28
CA GLU A 406 -23.53 6.11 9.35
C GLU A 406 -22.15 6.03 8.69
N THR A 407 -22.15 5.99 7.35
CA THR A 407 -20.93 6.12 6.55
C THR A 407 -20.43 7.56 6.62
N LYS A 408 -19.21 7.74 7.11
CA LYS A 408 -18.50 9.01 7.05
C LYS A 408 -17.96 9.19 5.62
N PRO A 409 -18.32 10.27 4.91
CA PRO A 409 -17.94 10.47 3.51
C PRO A 409 -16.49 10.99 3.36
N ARG A 410 -15.55 10.33 4.04
CA ARG A 410 -14.11 10.59 4.00
C ARG A 410 -13.47 9.69 2.95
N ALA A 411 -13.21 10.25 1.76
CA ALA A 411 -12.53 9.57 0.68
C ALA A 411 -11.00 9.74 0.83
N GLN A 412 -10.25 8.68 0.49
CA GLN A 412 -8.79 8.67 0.54
C GLN A 412 -8.26 8.22 -0.82
N HIS A 413 -7.11 8.76 -1.24
CA HIS A 413 -6.46 8.30 -2.47
C HIS A 413 -6.12 6.81 -2.38
N LEU A 414 -5.63 6.36 -1.22
CA LEU A 414 -5.37 4.94 -0.93
C LEU A 414 -6.58 4.04 -1.16
N SER A 415 -7.82 4.53 -1.01
CA SER A 415 -9.02 3.72 -1.25
C SER A 415 -9.32 3.52 -2.74
N CYS A 416 -8.60 4.18 -3.64
CA CYS A 416 -8.86 4.11 -5.09
C CYS A 416 -8.52 2.78 -5.74
N PHE A 417 -7.73 1.91 -5.10
CA PHE A 417 -7.48 0.52 -5.56
C PHE A 417 -8.77 -0.32 -5.61
N SER A 418 -9.79 0.08 -4.84
CA SER A 418 -11.00 -0.71 -4.60
C SER A 418 -11.78 -1.03 -5.87
N GLY A 419 -11.80 -0.13 -6.86
CA GLY A 419 -12.43 -0.38 -8.16
C GLY A 419 -11.77 -1.55 -8.91
N GLY A 420 -10.44 -1.57 -8.94
CA GLY A 420 -9.63 -2.65 -9.49
C GLY A 420 -9.84 -3.98 -8.76
N MET A 421 -9.81 -3.95 -7.42
CA MET A 421 -10.10 -5.12 -6.58
C MET A 421 -11.48 -5.71 -6.87
N VAL A 422 -12.53 -4.87 -6.89
CA VAL A 422 -13.90 -5.33 -7.15
C VAL A 422 -14.05 -5.86 -8.57
N GLY A 423 -13.44 -5.21 -9.56
CA GLY A 423 -13.48 -5.66 -10.95
C GLY A 423 -12.78 -7.00 -11.15
N LEU A 424 -11.61 -7.18 -10.54
CA LEU A 424 -10.85 -8.43 -10.60
C LEU A 424 -11.63 -9.59 -9.97
N ALA A 425 -12.19 -9.36 -8.77
CA ALA A 425 -13.01 -10.34 -8.08
C ALA A 425 -14.28 -10.69 -8.87
N ALA A 426 -14.93 -9.70 -9.51
CA ALA A 426 -16.11 -9.91 -10.35
C ALA A 426 -15.84 -10.89 -11.50
N LYS A 427 -14.68 -10.79 -12.14
CA LYS A 427 -14.24 -11.77 -13.16
C LYS A 427 -13.90 -13.12 -12.54
N ALA A 428 -13.06 -13.12 -11.50
CA ALA A 428 -12.55 -14.35 -10.88
C ALA A 428 -13.67 -15.22 -10.29
N PHE A 429 -14.70 -14.60 -9.72
CA PHE A 429 -15.82 -15.27 -9.05
C PHE A 429 -17.09 -15.36 -9.90
N ASN A 430 -17.03 -14.88 -11.15
CA ASN A 430 -18.15 -14.85 -12.10
C ASN A 430 -19.40 -14.14 -11.53
N THR A 431 -19.20 -12.94 -10.97
CA THR A 431 -20.27 -12.08 -10.43
C THR A 431 -20.41 -10.79 -11.27
N PRO A 432 -20.99 -10.87 -12.48
CA PRO A 432 -21.00 -9.74 -13.43
C PRO A 432 -21.69 -8.48 -12.90
N THR A 433 -22.61 -8.62 -11.95
CA THR A 433 -23.27 -7.48 -11.27
C THR A 433 -22.30 -6.62 -10.46
N ASP A 434 -21.17 -7.18 -10.00
CA ASP A 434 -20.17 -6.42 -9.25
C ASP A 434 -19.29 -5.56 -10.14
N MET A 435 -19.28 -5.81 -11.46
CA MET A 435 -18.53 -4.98 -12.42
C MET A 435 -19.09 -3.56 -12.51
N ASP A 436 -20.39 -3.36 -12.29
CA ASP A 436 -20.99 -2.02 -12.19
C ASP A 436 -20.45 -1.27 -10.97
N THR A 437 -20.37 -1.94 -9.81
CA THR A 437 -19.76 -1.37 -8.60
C THR A 437 -18.30 -1.01 -8.85
N ALA A 438 -17.53 -1.89 -9.52
CA ALA A 438 -16.14 -1.62 -9.89
C ALA A 438 -16.02 -0.36 -10.76
N ALA A 439 -16.83 -0.27 -11.82
CA ALA A 439 -16.82 0.88 -12.71
C ALA A 439 -17.14 2.18 -11.96
N LYS A 440 -18.17 2.20 -11.11
CA LYS A 440 -18.55 3.38 -10.33
C LYS A 440 -17.48 3.83 -9.33
N LEU A 441 -16.71 2.90 -8.76
CA LEU A 441 -15.58 3.23 -7.88
C LEU A 441 -14.42 3.85 -8.66
N VAL A 442 -14.09 3.32 -9.85
CA VAL A 442 -13.07 3.91 -10.73
C VAL A 442 -13.49 5.29 -11.21
N GLU A 443 -14.75 5.44 -11.62
CA GLU A 443 -15.32 6.74 -11.99
C GLU A 443 -15.32 7.73 -10.83
N GLY A 444 -15.50 7.26 -9.59
CA GLY A 444 -15.40 8.08 -8.38
C GLY A 444 -14.02 8.70 -8.19
N CYS A 445 -12.96 7.89 -8.35
CA CYS A 445 -11.59 8.39 -8.27
C CYS A 445 -11.24 9.29 -9.45
N LEU A 446 -11.67 8.96 -10.67
CA LEU A 446 -11.48 9.83 -11.82
C LEU A 446 -12.20 11.18 -11.65
N TRP A 447 -13.42 11.19 -11.11
CA TRP A 447 -14.12 12.41 -10.74
C TRP A 447 -13.33 13.25 -9.73
N ALA A 448 -12.72 12.62 -8.72
CA ALA A 448 -11.92 13.33 -7.73
C ALA A 448 -10.68 14.03 -8.36
N TYR A 449 -10.06 13.41 -9.36
CA TYR A 449 -9.00 14.03 -10.16
C TYR A 449 -9.55 15.14 -11.05
N GLU A 450 -10.58 14.85 -11.85
CA GLU A 450 -11.07 15.72 -12.94
C GLU A 450 -11.88 16.92 -12.45
N SER A 451 -12.54 16.80 -11.30
CA SER A 451 -13.30 17.89 -10.69
C SER A 451 -12.44 18.84 -9.85
N SER A 452 -11.23 18.41 -9.47
CA SER A 452 -10.30 19.24 -8.71
C SER A 452 -9.74 20.39 -9.54
N ASN A 453 -9.45 21.52 -8.89
CA ASN A 453 -8.94 22.73 -9.56
C ASN A 453 -7.68 22.51 -10.38
N MET A 454 -6.81 21.60 -9.94
CA MET A 454 -5.48 21.39 -10.52
C MET A 454 -5.26 20.00 -11.10
N GLY A 455 -6.32 19.17 -11.19
CA GLY A 455 -6.24 17.84 -11.79
C GLY A 455 -5.58 16.78 -10.90
N PHE A 456 -5.67 16.92 -9.58
CA PHE A 456 -5.19 15.95 -8.59
C PHE A 456 -6.24 15.67 -7.54
N MET A 457 -6.45 14.39 -7.23
CA MET A 457 -7.16 14.01 -6.02
C MET A 457 -6.22 14.18 -4.81
N PRO A 458 -6.62 14.94 -3.77
CA PRO A 458 -5.88 15.01 -2.51
C PRO A 458 -5.81 13.65 -1.81
N GLU A 459 -4.79 13.45 -0.96
CA GLU A 459 -4.66 12.23 -0.15
C GLU A 459 -5.93 11.93 0.66
N ILE A 460 -6.55 12.94 1.29
CA ILE A 460 -7.76 12.77 2.10
C ILE A 460 -8.71 13.96 1.92
N MET A 461 -9.92 13.67 1.46
CA MET A 461 -11.01 14.65 1.30
C MET A 461 -12.33 14.16 1.89
N HIS A 462 -13.21 15.11 2.23
CA HIS A 462 -14.59 14.84 2.65
C HIS A 462 -15.54 15.39 1.60
N THR A 463 -16.63 14.68 1.38
CA THR A 463 -17.67 15.07 0.41
C THR A 463 -19.03 15.13 1.07
N VAL A 464 -19.99 15.78 0.41
CA VAL A 464 -21.40 15.64 0.78
C VAL A 464 -21.84 14.23 0.37
N ARG A 465 -22.40 13.46 1.31
CA ARG A 465 -22.96 12.14 1.03
C ARG A 465 -24.41 12.27 0.59
N CYS A 466 -24.83 11.53 -0.45
CA CYS A 466 -26.24 11.34 -0.73
C CYS A 466 -26.84 10.25 0.17
N ASP A 467 -28.00 10.52 0.76
CA ASP A 467 -28.70 9.56 1.63
C ASP A 467 -29.33 8.43 0.81
N ASP A 468 -29.90 8.76 -0.35
CA ASP A 468 -30.32 7.81 -1.37
C ASP A 468 -29.27 7.78 -2.50
N ARG A 469 -28.80 6.58 -2.87
CA ARG A 469 -27.83 6.44 -3.96
C ARG A 469 -28.49 6.56 -5.33
N ASP A 470 -29.79 6.34 -5.44
CA ASP A 470 -30.52 6.40 -6.70
C ASP A 470 -31.10 7.81 -6.95
N ASP A 471 -31.34 8.58 -5.89
CA ASP A 471 -31.76 9.99 -5.95
C ASP A 471 -30.72 10.91 -5.27
N CYS A 472 -29.83 11.47 -6.07
CA CYS A 472 -28.67 12.25 -5.62
C CYS A 472 -28.57 13.56 -6.44
N SER A 473 -29.61 14.37 -6.35
CA SER A 473 -29.67 15.67 -7.01
C SER A 473 -28.73 16.69 -6.35
N TRP A 474 -28.10 17.55 -7.15
CA TRP A 474 -27.23 18.61 -6.64
C TRP A 474 -27.99 19.61 -5.78
N ASP A 475 -27.55 19.79 -4.54
CA ASP A 475 -28.02 20.81 -3.61
C ASP A 475 -26.85 21.71 -3.15
N GLU A 476 -26.76 22.88 -3.78
CA GLU A 476 -25.71 23.87 -3.46
C GLU A 476 -25.85 24.40 -2.02
N ALA A 477 -27.06 24.52 -1.50
CA ALA A 477 -27.28 25.04 -0.16
C ALA A 477 -26.80 24.04 0.89
N GLU A 478 -27.06 22.74 0.69
CA GLU A 478 -26.56 21.69 1.57
C GLU A 478 -25.03 21.56 1.52
N TRP A 479 -24.43 21.61 0.32
CA TRP A 479 -22.97 21.63 0.19
C TRP A 479 -22.34 22.80 0.96
N LEU A 480 -22.84 24.02 0.75
CA LEU A 480 -22.33 25.20 1.44
C LEU A 480 -22.57 25.13 2.96
N ARG A 481 -23.69 24.55 3.41
CA ARG A 481 -23.96 24.32 4.83
C ARG A 481 -22.90 23.41 5.47
N GLN A 482 -22.56 22.30 4.80
CA GLN A 482 -21.54 21.37 5.31
C GLN A 482 -20.13 21.96 5.27
N VAL A 483 -19.79 22.76 4.25
CA VAL A 483 -18.55 23.54 4.23
C VAL A 483 -18.48 24.50 5.43
N ASP A 484 -19.58 25.22 5.70
CA ASP A 484 -19.63 26.17 6.81
C ASP A 484 -19.38 25.49 8.17
N GLU A 485 -20.01 24.33 8.36
CA GLU A 485 -19.89 23.47 9.54
C GLU A 485 -18.45 22.94 9.70
N ALA A 486 -17.87 22.40 8.62
CA ALA A 486 -16.52 21.81 8.61
C ALA A 486 -15.42 22.82 9.00
N TYR A 487 -15.62 24.10 8.69
CA TYR A 487 -14.67 25.19 8.97
C TYR A 487 -15.19 26.22 9.98
N SER A 488 -16.24 25.89 10.74
CA SER A 488 -16.88 26.80 11.72
C SER A 488 -15.93 27.29 12.82
N SER A 489 -14.91 26.49 13.17
CA SER A 489 -13.96 26.78 14.24
C SER A 489 -12.55 27.16 13.76
N THR A 490 -12.28 27.00 12.46
CA THR A 490 -10.91 27.07 11.91
C THR A 490 -10.72 28.16 10.87
N SER A 491 -11.80 28.73 10.33
CA SER A 491 -11.73 29.83 9.35
C SER A 491 -12.30 31.12 9.94
N ALA A 492 -11.61 32.23 9.70
CA ALA A 492 -12.08 33.58 10.05
C ALA A 492 -13.09 34.14 9.03
N ALA A 493 -13.30 33.43 7.92
CA ALA A 493 -14.24 33.83 6.87
C ALA A 493 -15.69 33.77 7.34
N SER A 494 -16.48 34.76 6.91
CA SER A 494 -17.84 34.99 7.41
C SER A 494 -18.92 34.21 6.64
N SER A 495 -18.59 33.67 5.47
CA SER A 495 -19.53 32.94 4.62
C SER A 495 -18.97 31.60 4.13
N ALA A 496 -19.85 30.62 3.92
CA ALA A 496 -19.51 29.32 3.36
C ALA A 496 -18.78 29.40 2.01
N ILE A 497 -19.19 30.33 1.14
CA ILE A 497 -18.59 30.53 -0.19
C ILE A 497 -17.14 31.01 -0.06
N GLU A 498 -16.88 31.91 0.87
CA GLU A 498 -15.53 32.41 1.14
C GLU A 498 -14.65 31.29 1.73
N LYS A 499 -15.19 30.49 2.66
CA LYS A 499 -14.52 29.29 3.19
C LYS A 499 -14.15 28.30 2.07
N ALA A 500 -15.09 27.97 1.18
CA ALA A 500 -14.84 27.08 0.05
C ALA A 500 -13.71 27.60 -0.86
N LYS A 501 -13.67 28.91 -1.13
CA LYS A 501 -12.62 29.54 -1.94
C LYS A 501 -11.26 29.52 -1.25
N ILE A 502 -11.18 29.89 0.03
CA ILE A 502 -9.92 29.90 0.79
C ILE A 502 -9.29 28.51 0.86
N HIS A 503 -10.12 27.48 0.97
CA HIS A 503 -9.68 26.09 1.06
C HIS A 503 -9.68 25.37 -0.30
N ASN A 504 -9.79 26.10 -1.42
CA ASN A 504 -9.74 25.56 -2.78
C ASN A 504 -10.72 24.38 -3.03
N LEU A 505 -11.89 24.39 -2.39
CA LEU A 505 -12.84 23.29 -2.46
C LEU A 505 -13.63 23.31 -3.77
N SER A 506 -13.67 22.18 -4.43
CA SER A 506 -14.52 21.95 -5.60
C SER A 506 -15.96 21.64 -5.17
N PRO A 507 -16.99 21.97 -5.98
CA PRO A 507 -18.38 21.64 -5.66
C PRO A 507 -18.58 20.17 -5.28
N GLY A 508 -19.20 19.92 -4.12
CA GLY A 508 -19.40 18.59 -3.54
C GLY A 508 -18.35 18.17 -2.52
N VAL A 509 -17.15 18.78 -2.55
CA VAL A 509 -16.09 18.58 -1.54
C VAL A 509 -16.31 19.54 -0.37
N THR A 510 -16.43 19.00 0.84
CA THR A 510 -16.75 19.78 2.05
C THR A 510 -15.52 20.14 2.87
N LYS A 511 -14.45 19.34 2.79
CA LYS A 511 -13.20 19.56 3.52
C LYS A 511 -12.05 18.77 2.88
N ILE A 512 -10.83 19.25 3.03
CA ILE A 512 -9.59 18.52 2.71
C ILE A 512 -8.78 18.40 3.99
N ASP A 513 -8.50 17.17 4.42
CA ASP A 513 -7.72 16.89 5.63
C ASP A 513 -6.23 16.73 5.32
N ASP A 514 -5.91 16.18 4.13
CA ASP A 514 -4.54 16.05 3.64
C ASP A 514 -4.50 16.48 2.16
N PRO A 515 -3.97 17.68 1.85
CA PRO A 515 -3.93 18.22 0.50
C PRO A 515 -2.79 17.66 -0.34
N LYS A 516 -1.92 16.80 0.21
CA LYS A 516 -0.74 16.29 -0.48
C LYS A 516 -1.14 15.49 -1.74
N TYR A 517 -0.24 15.42 -2.71
CA TYR A 517 -0.25 14.38 -3.75
C TYR A 517 1.05 13.58 -3.66
N GLY A 518 0.94 12.34 -3.19
CA GLY A 518 2.08 11.50 -2.81
C GLY A 518 2.69 10.66 -3.94
N LEU A 519 2.48 10.99 -5.22
CA LEU A 519 2.89 10.16 -6.38
C LEU A 519 2.29 8.74 -6.41
N ARG A 520 1.21 8.51 -5.65
CA ARG A 520 0.66 7.19 -5.39
C ARG A 520 -0.04 6.54 -6.60
N PRO A 521 -0.08 5.20 -6.65
CA PRO A 521 -0.57 4.45 -7.81
C PRO A 521 -2.06 4.09 -7.78
N GLU A 522 -2.77 4.18 -6.66
CA GLU A 522 -4.00 3.38 -6.48
C GLU A 522 -5.12 3.74 -7.49
N ALA A 523 -5.19 5.01 -7.90
CA ALA A 523 -6.09 5.43 -8.97
C ALA A 523 -5.70 4.83 -10.33
N ILE A 524 -4.42 4.92 -10.72
CA ILE A 524 -3.96 4.39 -12.01
C ILE A 524 -3.98 2.85 -12.04
N GLU A 525 -3.76 2.17 -10.92
CA GLU A 525 -3.96 0.72 -10.78
C GLU A 525 -5.39 0.35 -11.18
N SER A 526 -6.38 0.98 -10.54
CA SER A 526 -7.80 0.70 -10.80
C SER A 526 -8.22 1.02 -12.23
N ILE A 527 -7.72 2.11 -12.81
CA ILE A 527 -7.98 2.48 -14.21
C ILE A 527 -7.38 1.42 -15.14
N PHE A 528 -6.14 0.96 -14.87
CA PHE A 528 -5.47 -0.11 -15.61
C PHE A 528 -6.24 -1.44 -15.53
N LEU A 529 -6.59 -1.87 -14.32
CA LEU A 529 -7.34 -3.10 -14.12
C LEU A 529 -8.68 -3.03 -14.82
N LEU A 530 -9.47 -1.97 -14.63
CA LEU A 530 -10.77 -1.84 -15.28
C LEU A 530 -10.65 -1.83 -16.82
N TYR A 531 -9.62 -1.17 -17.37
CA TYR A 531 -9.33 -1.21 -18.81
C TYR A 531 -9.03 -2.64 -19.28
N ARG A 532 -8.14 -3.36 -18.58
CA ARG A 532 -7.81 -4.76 -18.91
C ARG A 532 -8.99 -5.72 -18.75
N LEU A 533 -9.94 -5.43 -17.86
CA LEU A 533 -11.11 -6.29 -17.61
C LEU A 533 -12.26 -6.04 -18.60
N THR A 534 -12.39 -4.81 -19.13
CA THR A 534 -13.56 -4.35 -19.90
C THR A 534 -13.25 -3.98 -21.35
N GLY A 535 -12.03 -3.54 -21.66
CA GLY A 535 -11.67 -2.94 -22.94
C GLY A 535 -12.24 -1.54 -23.16
N ASN A 536 -12.70 -0.84 -22.10
CA ASN A 536 -13.29 0.50 -22.23
C ASN A 536 -12.27 1.50 -22.83
N PRO A 537 -12.49 2.02 -24.05
CA PRO A 537 -11.50 2.83 -24.74
C PRO A 537 -11.33 4.22 -24.13
N ALA A 538 -12.23 4.69 -23.26
CA ALA A 538 -12.09 6.01 -22.61
C ALA A 538 -10.98 6.02 -21.55
N LEU A 539 -10.70 4.88 -20.91
CA LEU A 539 -9.79 4.80 -19.76
C LEU A 539 -8.33 5.15 -20.11
N PRO A 540 -7.74 4.65 -21.22
CA PRO A 540 -6.40 5.07 -21.64
C PRO A 540 -6.27 6.58 -21.92
N HIS A 541 -7.34 7.24 -22.38
CA HIS A 541 -7.32 8.69 -22.61
C HIS A 541 -7.31 9.48 -21.29
N ARG A 542 -8.09 9.04 -20.31
CA ARG A 542 -8.15 9.68 -18.99
C ARG A 542 -6.88 9.42 -18.18
N ALA A 543 -6.35 8.19 -18.22
CA ALA A 543 -5.05 7.87 -17.67
C ALA A 543 -3.95 8.75 -18.28
N TRP A 544 -3.97 8.96 -19.61
CA TRP A 544 -3.01 9.85 -20.26
C TRP A 544 -3.12 11.30 -19.77
N ALA A 545 -4.33 11.82 -19.56
CA ALA A 545 -4.52 13.16 -19.02
C ALA A 545 -3.94 13.30 -17.60
N ILE A 546 -4.18 12.30 -16.73
CA ILE A 546 -3.59 12.24 -15.39
C ILE A 546 -2.06 12.21 -15.49
N PHE A 547 -1.50 11.32 -16.31
CA PHE A 547 -0.06 11.23 -16.51
C PHE A 547 0.55 12.58 -16.93
N GLN A 548 0.00 13.23 -17.94
CA GLN A 548 0.51 14.53 -18.41
C GLN A 548 0.46 15.59 -17.31
N ASN A 549 -0.61 15.61 -16.51
CA ASN A 549 -0.76 16.54 -15.40
C ASN A 549 0.27 16.25 -14.29
N THR A 550 0.42 14.98 -13.90
CA THR A 550 1.42 14.53 -12.94
C THR A 550 2.81 14.96 -13.37
N ILE A 551 3.26 14.58 -14.57
CA ILE A 551 4.62 14.90 -15.05
C ILE A 551 4.86 16.41 -15.07
N LYS A 552 3.88 17.21 -15.55
CA LYS A 552 3.99 18.67 -15.61
C LYS A 552 4.34 19.29 -14.25
N TYR A 553 3.73 18.79 -13.17
CA TYR A 553 3.85 19.41 -11.85
C TYR A 553 4.87 18.74 -10.95
N THR A 554 5.25 17.48 -11.18
CA THR A 554 6.12 16.73 -10.25
C THR A 554 7.57 16.63 -10.72
N ILE A 555 7.87 16.77 -12.02
CA ILE A 555 9.23 16.57 -12.54
C ILE A 555 10.26 17.52 -11.92
N THR A 556 11.47 17.00 -11.65
CA THR A 556 12.64 17.73 -11.15
C THR A 556 13.87 17.39 -11.99
N ASP A 557 15.03 17.96 -11.67
CA ASP A 557 16.29 17.63 -12.36
C ASP A 557 16.78 16.21 -12.07
N ILE A 558 16.33 15.59 -10.95
CA ILE A 558 16.77 14.25 -10.51
C ILE A 558 15.67 13.19 -10.77
N GLY A 559 14.40 13.54 -10.62
CA GLY A 559 13.31 12.56 -10.74
C GLY A 559 11.96 13.25 -10.69
N HIS A 560 11.09 12.81 -9.77
CA HIS A 560 9.78 13.41 -9.53
C HIS A 560 9.56 13.63 -8.03
N ALA A 561 8.90 14.72 -7.68
CA ALA A 561 8.62 15.12 -6.32
C ALA A 561 7.14 15.01 -5.98
N GLU A 562 6.83 14.55 -4.76
CA GLU A 562 5.51 14.75 -4.15
C GLU A 562 5.13 16.24 -4.11
N LEU A 563 3.83 16.53 -4.08
CA LEU A 563 3.32 17.90 -3.95
C LEU A 563 2.77 18.11 -2.54
N GLN A 564 3.22 19.18 -1.88
CA GLN A 564 2.82 19.51 -0.51
C GLN A 564 1.33 19.85 -0.39
N ASP A 565 0.79 20.53 -1.41
CA ASP A 565 -0.63 20.86 -1.54
C ASP A 565 -0.97 20.86 -3.03
N CYS A 566 -1.72 19.85 -3.48
CA CYS A 566 -2.12 19.70 -4.88
C CYS A 566 -3.35 20.53 -5.26
N THR A 567 -3.92 21.29 -4.31
CA THR A 567 -5.03 22.22 -4.56
C THR A 567 -4.56 23.64 -4.80
N ASP A 568 -3.33 23.96 -4.37
CA ASP A 568 -2.73 25.28 -4.52
C ASP A 568 -2.03 25.42 -5.87
N THR A 569 -2.31 26.53 -6.56
CA THR A 569 -1.66 26.91 -7.82
C THR A 569 -0.13 27.01 -7.76
N ARG A 570 0.46 27.18 -6.56
CA ARG A 570 1.91 27.22 -6.35
C ARG A 570 2.60 25.89 -6.60
N MET A 571 1.90 24.76 -6.39
CA MET A 571 2.42 23.42 -6.65
C MET A 571 3.78 23.15 -6.00
N GLU A 572 3.88 23.45 -4.71
CA GLU A 572 5.13 23.32 -3.97
C GLU A 572 5.55 21.84 -3.88
N LYS A 573 6.76 21.56 -4.37
CA LYS A 573 7.35 20.22 -4.40
C LYS A 573 8.02 19.89 -3.07
N MET A 574 7.85 18.66 -2.63
CA MET A 574 8.55 18.10 -1.48
C MET A 574 9.80 17.35 -1.93
N ASP A 575 10.84 17.33 -1.11
CA ASP A 575 12.07 16.57 -1.40
C ASP A 575 11.90 15.08 -1.06
N ARG A 576 10.86 14.45 -1.63
CA ARG A 576 10.49 13.05 -1.43
C ARG A 576 10.08 12.39 -2.76
N MET A 577 10.62 11.20 -3.00
CA MET A 577 10.24 10.28 -4.07
C MET A 577 10.34 8.86 -3.52
N GLU A 578 9.19 8.27 -3.22
CA GLU A 578 9.11 6.90 -2.71
C GLU A 578 9.39 5.87 -3.82
N SER A 579 9.84 4.67 -3.44
CA SER A 579 10.21 3.61 -4.41
C SER A 579 9.05 3.20 -5.32
N PHE A 580 7.81 3.24 -4.83
CA PHE A 580 6.60 2.92 -5.60
C PHE A 580 6.35 3.83 -6.80
N TRP A 581 7.00 5.00 -6.89
CA TRP A 581 6.91 5.82 -8.10
C TRP A 581 7.38 5.04 -9.34
N LEU A 582 8.49 4.31 -9.18
CA LEU A 582 9.08 3.46 -10.22
C LEU A 582 8.45 2.05 -10.23
N ALA A 583 8.14 1.51 -9.04
CA ALA A 583 7.59 0.16 -8.90
C ALA A 583 6.14 0.06 -9.39
N GLU A 584 5.32 1.09 -9.13
CA GLU A 584 3.87 1.01 -9.29
C GLU A 584 3.35 2.05 -10.26
N THR A 585 3.50 3.34 -9.93
CA THR A 585 2.79 4.41 -10.65
C THR A 585 3.20 4.46 -12.12
N LEU A 586 4.50 4.49 -12.40
CA LEU A 586 5.00 4.45 -13.78
C LEU A 586 4.81 3.08 -14.43
N LYS A 587 4.81 1.98 -13.67
CA LYS A 587 4.52 0.63 -14.19
C LYS A 587 3.08 0.54 -14.69
N TYR A 588 2.09 0.99 -13.93
CA TYR A 588 0.69 0.98 -14.35
C TYR A 588 0.42 1.95 -15.52
N PHE A 589 1.04 3.13 -15.53
CA PHE A 589 0.97 4.01 -16.71
C PHE A 589 1.59 3.36 -17.94
N TYR A 590 2.70 2.64 -17.79
CA TYR A 590 3.34 1.93 -18.91
C TYR A 590 2.45 0.79 -19.41
N LEU A 591 1.96 -0.07 -18.51
CA LEU A 591 1.08 -1.21 -18.82
C LEU A 591 -0.28 -0.79 -19.41
N MET A 592 -0.75 0.43 -19.14
CA MET A 592 -1.91 1.04 -19.79
C MET A 592 -1.73 1.14 -21.31
N PHE A 593 -0.51 1.43 -21.76
CA PHE A 593 -0.18 1.65 -23.17
C PHE A 593 0.62 0.49 -23.78
N GLU A 594 1.10 -0.47 -22.97
CA GLU A 594 1.77 -1.66 -23.47
C GLU A 594 0.76 -2.65 -24.07
N GLU A 595 1.25 -3.53 -24.95
CA GLU A 595 0.45 -4.58 -25.54
C GLU A 595 -0.21 -5.47 -24.48
N PRO A 596 -1.48 -5.90 -24.69
CA PRO A 596 -2.22 -6.67 -23.68
C PRO A 596 -1.61 -8.01 -23.26
N GLY A 597 -0.68 -8.56 -24.06
CA GLY A 597 0.03 -9.79 -23.73
C GLY A 597 1.07 -9.61 -22.62
N VAL A 598 1.64 -8.41 -22.45
CA VAL A 598 2.59 -8.13 -21.38
C VAL A 598 1.84 -8.00 -20.06
N VAL A 599 2.26 -8.80 -19.07
CA VAL A 599 1.60 -8.93 -17.76
C VAL A 599 0.09 -9.15 -17.92
N SER A 600 -0.29 -10.16 -18.71
CA SER A 600 -1.70 -10.53 -18.86
C SER A 600 -2.30 -10.94 -17.52
N LEU A 601 -3.49 -10.43 -17.19
CA LEU A 601 -4.22 -10.81 -15.97
C LEU A 601 -4.68 -12.27 -15.97
N ASP A 602 -4.60 -12.96 -17.12
CA ASP A 602 -4.85 -14.40 -17.21
C ASP A 602 -3.64 -15.26 -16.79
N GLU A 603 -2.46 -14.66 -16.66
CA GLU A 603 -1.20 -15.33 -16.32
C GLU A 603 -0.59 -14.83 -15.01
N PHE A 604 -0.73 -13.53 -14.74
CA PHE A 604 -0.13 -12.84 -13.62
C PHE A 604 -1.18 -12.24 -12.70
N VAL A 605 -0.84 -12.18 -11.42
CA VAL A 605 -1.50 -11.38 -10.40
C VAL A 605 -0.44 -10.45 -9.83
N LEU A 606 -0.72 -9.15 -9.79
CA LEU A 606 0.21 -8.19 -9.22
C LEU A 606 0.02 -8.14 -7.69
N ASN A 607 1.09 -8.14 -6.91
CA ASN A 607 0.99 -7.91 -5.46
C ASN A 607 0.61 -6.45 -5.15
N THR A 608 0.57 -6.05 -3.88
CA THR A 608 0.16 -4.68 -3.48
C THR A 608 1.22 -3.61 -3.79
N GLU A 609 2.41 -4.01 -4.27
CA GLU A 609 3.49 -3.13 -4.74
C GLU A 609 3.70 -3.30 -6.27
N ALA A 610 2.63 -3.71 -6.97
CA ALA A 610 2.58 -3.94 -8.42
C ALA A 610 3.58 -4.98 -8.97
N HIS A 611 4.07 -5.93 -8.17
CA HIS A 611 4.98 -6.97 -8.65
C HIS A 611 4.21 -8.16 -9.26
N PRO A 612 4.46 -8.54 -10.53
CA PRO A 612 3.68 -9.56 -11.22
C PRO A 612 4.13 -10.97 -10.81
N LEU A 613 3.29 -11.67 -10.06
CA LEU A 613 3.48 -13.06 -9.65
C LEU A 613 2.68 -13.99 -10.58
N ARG A 614 3.33 -15.02 -11.12
CA ARG A 614 2.71 -15.93 -12.08
C ARG A 614 1.79 -16.92 -11.36
N TRP A 615 0.51 -16.95 -11.72
CA TRP A 615 -0.49 -17.87 -11.14
C TRP A 615 -0.98 -18.95 -12.11
N ARG A 616 -0.89 -18.71 -13.42
CA ARG A 616 -1.22 -19.70 -14.46
C ARG A 616 0.06 -19.99 -15.26
N GLY A 617 0.43 -21.26 -15.33
CA GLY A 617 1.58 -21.70 -16.13
C GLY A 617 1.36 -21.40 -17.62
N VAL A 618 2.44 -21.25 -18.38
CA VAL A 618 2.37 -21.20 -19.84
C VAL A 618 1.76 -22.53 -20.28
N VAL A 619 0.61 -22.48 -20.95
CA VAL A 619 0.15 -23.62 -21.73
C VAL A 619 1.14 -23.68 -22.89
N GLU A 620 2.12 -24.58 -22.80
CA GLU A 620 2.82 -25.01 -24.00
C GLU A 620 1.75 -25.67 -24.88
N ASP A 621 1.25 -24.92 -25.86
CA ASP A 621 0.44 -25.46 -26.96
C ASP A 621 1.30 -26.31 -27.90
#